data_AF-A0A8D4IVR2-F1
#
_entry.id   AF-A0A8D4IVR2-F1
#
_cell.length_a   1.000
_cell.length_b   1.000
_cell.length_c   1.000
_cell.angle_alpha   90.00
_cell.angle_beta   90.00
_cell.angle_gamma   90.00
#
_symmetry.space_group_name_H-M   'P 1'
#
loop_
_entity.id
_entity.type
_entity.pdbx_description
1 polymer ?
#
loop_
_entity_poly.entity_id
_entity_poly.type
_entity_poly.pdbx_seq_one_letter_code
_entity_poly.pdbx_strand_id
1 'polypeptide(L)'
;MGANLLIWINRILSGIFIFIANCTFATEIPTEFHKIAQEYNIPVEVLYAVSLTESPKKIAGKIIPHPWTLNVEGHSYYYKNRESACNALSQFVKNIPLKRIDIGIAQVNIGWNAQYHFKHYCDGFDVVDNLRLASSILKYCYNVHNDWLKAAGCYHRPKGGSPAIRYQSVIARHLSHLNSDYLVTNQDYLNTVQWINPDKINWIEPQIVKWVYP
;
A
#
# COMPACT_ATOMS: atom_id res chain seq x y z
N MET A 1 -8.58 85.24 9.55
CA MET A 1 -8.15 85.07 8.14
C MET A 1 -7.03 84.03 8.15
N GLY A 2 -7.12 82.82 7.62
CA GLY A 2 -8.22 82.10 6.98
C GLY A 2 -7.83 80.63 6.76
N ALA A 3 -8.83 79.75 6.89
CA ALA A 3 -9.07 78.51 6.13
C ALA A 3 -8.03 77.36 6.19
N ASN A 4 -8.34 76.22 6.85
CA ASN A 4 -8.99 74.99 6.28
C ASN A 4 -7.91 73.91 6.06
N LEU A 5 -8.06 72.59 6.23
CA LEU A 5 -9.06 71.64 6.75
C LEU A 5 -8.36 70.24 6.67
N LEU A 6 -8.84 69.22 7.42
CA LEU A 6 -8.63 67.75 7.26
C LEU A 6 -7.27 67.18 7.70
N ILE A 7 -7.17 66.54 8.89
CA ILE A 7 -7.42 65.10 9.21
C ILE A 7 -6.62 64.16 8.31
N TRP A 8 -5.73 63.33 8.88
CA TRP A 8 -5.78 61.84 8.84
C TRP A 8 -4.75 61.24 9.82
N ILE A 9 -5.27 60.53 10.82
CA ILE A 9 -4.53 59.69 11.77
C ILE A 9 -4.19 58.37 11.05
N ASN A 10 -2.92 58.07 10.82
CA ASN A 10 -2.51 56.73 10.40
C ASN A 10 -2.43 55.81 11.62
N ARG A 11 -3.40 54.91 11.70
CA ARG A 11 -3.48 53.83 12.69
C ARG A 11 -2.43 52.77 12.37
N ILE A 12 -1.50 52.51 13.28
CA ILE A 12 -0.63 51.33 13.24
C ILE A 12 -1.49 50.13 13.66
N LEU A 13 -2.00 49.38 12.68
CA LEU A 13 -2.52 48.04 12.92
C LEU A 13 -1.36 47.05 12.78
N SER A 14 -0.77 46.68 13.93
CA SER A 14 0.12 45.52 14.00
C SER A 14 -0.67 44.25 13.67
N GLY A 15 -0.59 43.80 12.43
CA GLY A 15 -1.10 42.49 12.02
C GLY A 15 -0.23 41.39 12.62
N ILE A 16 -0.73 40.73 13.65
CA ILE A 16 -0.18 39.45 14.12
C ILE A 16 -0.61 38.39 13.10
N PHE A 17 0.29 38.04 12.19
CA PHE A 17 0.15 36.83 11.38
C PHE A 17 0.41 35.63 12.29
N ILE A 18 -0.66 35.02 12.79
CA ILE A 18 -0.59 33.70 13.42
C ILE A 18 -0.27 32.71 12.31
N PHE A 19 1.01 32.37 12.15
CA PHE A 19 1.43 31.20 11.38
C PHE A 19 0.92 29.96 12.13
N ILE A 20 -0.24 29.46 11.74
CA ILE A 20 -0.68 28.13 12.15
C ILE A 20 0.23 27.16 11.39
N ALA A 21 1.31 26.72 12.04
CA ALA A 21 2.12 25.62 11.56
C ALA A 21 1.22 24.37 11.54
N ASN A 22 0.70 24.02 10.37
CA ASN A 22 0.10 22.72 10.15
C ASN A 22 1.23 21.69 10.25
N CYS A 23 1.45 21.17 11.46
CA CYS A 23 2.37 20.08 11.69
C CYS A 23 1.71 18.81 11.13
N THR A 24 1.91 18.56 9.83
CA THR A 24 1.54 17.30 9.21
C THR A 24 2.46 16.23 9.79
N PHE A 25 1.97 15.44 10.75
CA PHE A 25 2.66 14.24 11.21
C PHE A 25 2.78 13.28 10.02
N ALA A 26 3.98 13.21 9.44
CA ALA A 26 4.34 12.12 8.54
C ALA A 26 4.03 10.80 9.25
N THR A 27 3.25 9.94 8.61
CA THR A 27 3.03 8.59 9.12
C THR A 27 4.33 7.82 9.01
N GLU A 28 4.99 7.64 10.15
CA GLU A 28 6.17 6.78 10.26
C GLU A 28 5.79 5.35 9.89
N ILE A 29 6.65 4.69 9.10
CA ILE A 29 6.45 3.30 8.70
C ILE A 29 6.66 2.41 9.94
N PRO A 30 5.75 1.44 10.25
CA PRO A 30 5.88 0.64 11.46
C PRO A 30 7.17 -0.19 11.52
N THR A 31 7.67 -0.44 12.73
CA THR A 31 8.95 -1.12 12.96
C THR A 31 9.03 -2.52 12.33
N GLU A 32 7.93 -3.27 12.28
CA GLU A 32 7.85 -4.59 11.66
C GLU A 32 8.23 -4.55 10.18
N PHE A 33 7.81 -3.49 9.47
CA PHE A 33 8.20 -3.29 8.06
C PHE A 33 9.70 -3.08 7.92
N HIS A 34 10.31 -2.25 8.77
CA HIS A 34 11.76 -2.03 8.73
C HIS A 34 12.54 -3.32 8.94
N LYS A 35 12.18 -4.10 9.97
CA LYS A 35 12.84 -5.37 10.28
C LYS A 35 12.77 -6.34 9.11
N ILE A 36 11.58 -6.56 8.57
CA ILE A 36 11.38 -7.55 7.51
C ILE A 36 11.95 -7.05 6.17
N ALA A 37 11.81 -5.77 5.85
CA ALA A 37 12.43 -5.19 4.67
C ALA A 37 13.96 -5.36 4.69
N GLN A 38 14.58 -5.19 5.86
CA GLN A 38 16.00 -5.47 6.06
C GLN A 38 16.34 -6.96 5.89
N GLU A 39 15.55 -7.88 6.47
CA GLU A 39 15.74 -9.34 6.32
C GLU A 39 15.84 -9.77 4.84
N TYR A 40 15.08 -9.13 3.94
CA TYR A 40 14.98 -9.49 2.53
C TYR A 40 15.73 -8.53 1.58
N ASN A 41 16.45 -7.53 2.10
CA ASN A 41 17.09 -6.47 1.32
C ASN A 41 16.12 -5.80 0.34
N ILE A 42 15.02 -5.26 0.88
CA ILE A 42 13.97 -4.50 0.18
C ILE A 42 13.97 -3.09 0.78
N PRO A 43 13.82 -2.01 -0.01
CA PRO A 43 13.53 -0.68 0.53
C PRO A 43 12.21 -0.71 1.30
N VAL A 44 12.22 -0.23 2.54
CA VAL A 44 11.06 -0.34 3.44
C VAL A 44 9.83 0.38 2.88
N GLU A 45 10.04 1.48 2.15
CA GLU A 45 9.00 2.25 1.48
C GLU A 45 8.29 1.43 0.41
N VAL A 46 9.00 0.53 -0.29
CA VAL A 46 8.41 -0.36 -1.31
C VAL A 46 7.50 -1.39 -0.64
N LEU A 47 7.97 -2.06 0.41
CA LEU A 47 7.16 -3.04 1.14
C LEU A 47 5.91 -2.40 1.76
N TYR A 48 6.06 -1.19 2.32
CA TYR A 48 4.96 -0.43 2.89
C TYR A 48 3.97 0.06 1.81
N ALA A 49 4.46 0.56 0.67
CA ALA A 49 3.62 0.98 -0.45
C ALA A 49 2.80 -0.17 -1.05
N VAL A 50 3.41 -1.36 -1.18
CA VAL A 50 2.69 -2.58 -1.58
C VAL A 50 1.58 -2.89 -0.59
N SER A 51 1.90 -2.98 0.71
CA SER A 51 0.90 -3.32 1.73
C SER A 51 -0.22 -2.28 1.84
N LEU A 52 0.09 -0.99 1.65
CA LEU A 52 -0.89 0.10 1.57
C LEU A 52 -1.83 -0.05 0.39
N THR A 53 -1.32 -0.50 -0.75
CA THR A 53 -2.12 -0.72 -1.98
C THR A 53 -3.01 -1.94 -1.84
N GLU A 54 -2.51 -3.00 -1.18
CA GLU A 54 -3.20 -4.28 -1.06
C GLU A 54 -4.31 -4.27 0.00
N SER A 55 -4.11 -3.64 1.16
CA SER A 55 -5.09 -3.65 2.26
C SER A 55 -5.43 -2.27 2.85
N PRO A 56 -5.74 -1.24 2.02
CA PRO A 56 -5.93 0.10 2.52
C PRO A 56 -7.13 0.20 3.46
N LYS A 57 -6.91 0.71 4.68
CA LYS A 57 -7.98 1.06 5.61
C LYS A 57 -7.83 2.47 6.15
N LYS A 58 -8.92 3.24 6.10
CA LYS A 58 -8.99 4.56 6.73
C LYS A 58 -9.24 4.42 8.23
N ILE A 59 -8.26 4.81 9.05
CA ILE A 59 -8.32 4.80 10.51
C ILE A 59 -7.84 6.17 11.01
N ALA A 60 -8.66 6.84 11.83
CA ALA A 60 -8.35 8.17 12.39
C ALA A 60 -7.87 9.20 11.34
N GLY A 61 -8.49 9.20 10.16
CA GLY A 61 -8.14 10.12 9.07
C GLY A 61 -6.92 9.71 8.22
N LYS A 62 -6.21 8.65 8.59
CA LYS A 62 -5.04 8.12 7.87
C LYS A 62 -5.39 6.83 7.13
N ILE A 63 -4.76 6.58 5.99
CA ILE A 63 -4.86 5.29 5.29
C ILE A 63 -3.64 4.46 5.70
N ILE A 64 -3.87 3.27 6.26
CA ILE A 64 -2.83 2.34 6.69
C ILE A 64 -3.14 0.92 6.17
N PRO A 65 -2.12 0.04 6.03
CA PRO A 65 -2.36 -1.37 5.73
C PRO A 65 -3.10 -2.03 6.89
N HIS A 66 -4.12 -2.84 6.61
CA HIS A 66 -4.94 -3.48 7.64
C HIS A 66 -4.74 -4.99 7.64
N PRO A 67 -4.24 -5.60 8.74
CA PRO A 67 -3.82 -6.99 8.74
C PRO A 67 -4.96 -7.99 8.72
N TRP A 68 -6.17 -7.60 9.11
CA TRP A 68 -7.33 -8.49 9.15
C TRP A 68 -8.24 -8.24 7.96
N THR A 69 -7.64 -8.38 6.78
CA THR A 69 -8.29 -8.15 5.48
C THR A 69 -8.35 -9.45 4.69
N LEU A 70 -9.50 -9.73 4.10
CA LEU A 70 -9.68 -10.79 3.11
C LEU A 70 -10.10 -10.16 1.78
N ASN A 71 -9.57 -10.64 0.68
CA ASN A 71 -10.19 -10.48 -0.63
C ASN A 71 -10.74 -11.83 -1.05
N VAL A 72 -12.03 -11.90 -1.35
CA VAL A 72 -12.70 -13.12 -1.81
C VAL A 72 -13.37 -12.81 -3.13
N GLU A 73 -12.90 -13.43 -4.21
CA GLU A 73 -13.41 -13.24 -5.57
C GLU A 73 -13.43 -11.77 -6.04
N GLY A 74 -12.48 -10.96 -5.60
CA GLY A 74 -12.39 -9.53 -5.90
C GLY A 74 -13.20 -8.65 -4.95
N HIS A 75 -13.74 -9.19 -3.86
CA HIS A 75 -14.48 -8.43 -2.85
C HIS A 75 -13.70 -8.35 -1.54
N SER A 76 -13.40 -7.13 -1.10
CA SER A 76 -12.64 -6.90 0.13
C SER A 76 -13.52 -6.89 1.38
N TYR A 77 -13.09 -7.62 2.40
CA TYR A 77 -13.70 -7.69 3.73
C TYR A 77 -12.66 -7.28 4.78
N TYR A 78 -13.04 -6.36 5.67
CA TYR A 78 -12.17 -5.82 6.71
C TYR A 78 -12.74 -6.14 8.09
N TYR A 79 -11.95 -6.80 8.93
CA TYR A 79 -12.39 -7.27 10.25
C TYR A 79 -11.73 -6.50 11.38
N LYS A 80 -12.36 -6.48 12.56
CA LYS A 80 -11.86 -5.72 13.72
C LYS A 80 -10.70 -6.41 14.42
N ASN A 81 -10.59 -7.73 14.31
CA ASN A 81 -9.56 -8.52 14.98
C ASN A 81 -9.29 -9.83 14.22
N ARG A 82 -8.18 -10.50 14.58
CA ARG A 82 -7.74 -11.76 13.97
C ARG A 82 -8.79 -12.87 14.06
N GLU A 83 -9.46 -12.98 15.21
CA GLU A 83 -10.45 -14.05 15.46
C GLU A 83 -11.63 -13.96 14.50
N SER A 84 -12.25 -12.78 14.37
CA SER A 84 -13.36 -12.56 13.44
C SER A 84 -12.97 -12.77 11.98
N ALA A 85 -11.75 -12.38 11.60
CA ALA A 85 -11.22 -12.63 10.26
C ALA A 85 -10.98 -14.13 10.00
N CYS A 86 -10.44 -14.85 10.97
CA CYS A 86 -10.21 -16.30 10.90
C CYS A 86 -11.53 -17.07 10.84
N ASN A 87 -12.52 -16.67 11.65
CA ASN A 87 -13.86 -17.26 11.60
C ASN A 87 -14.48 -17.07 10.22
N ALA A 88 -14.39 -15.88 9.63
CA ALA A 88 -14.90 -15.64 8.28
C ALA A 88 -14.15 -16.45 7.22
N LEU A 89 -12.81 -16.48 7.28
CA LEU A 89 -11.97 -17.28 6.40
C LEU A 89 -12.39 -18.76 6.43
N SER A 90 -12.63 -19.32 7.62
CA SER A 90 -13.05 -20.71 7.80
C SER A 90 -14.37 -21.05 7.09
N GLN A 91 -15.23 -20.05 6.86
CA GLN A 91 -16.48 -20.23 6.10
C GLN A 91 -16.24 -20.10 4.60
N PHE A 92 -15.43 -19.13 4.16
CA PHE A 92 -15.13 -18.95 2.74
C PHE A 92 -14.43 -20.16 2.13
N VAL A 93 -13.42 -20.72 2.81
CA VAL A 93 -12.63 -21.85 2.28
C VAL A 93 -13.42 -23.14 2.10
N LYS A 94 -14.65 -23.24 2.63
CA LYS A 94 -15.53 -24.40 2.41
C LYS A 94 -16.13 -24.43 1.00
N ASN A 95 -16.36 -23.26 0.41
CA ASN A 95 -17.14 -23.13 -0.83
C ASN A 95 -16.40 -22.37 -1.93
N ILE A 96 -15.35 -21.63 -1.59
CA ILE A 96 -14.59 -20.81 -2.53
C ILE A 96 -13.21 -21.44 -2.77
N PRO A 97 -12.77 -21.60 -4.03
CA PRO A 97 -11.42 -22.06 -4.32
C PRO A 97 -10.37 -21.16 -3.67
N LEU A 98 -9.37 -21.75 -3.02
CA LEU A 98 -8.30 -21.02 -2.30
C LEU A 98 -7.57 -19.99 -3.18
N LYS A 99 -7.49 -20.25 -4.49
CA LYS A 99 -6.86 -19.35 -5.47
C LYS A 99 -7.62 -18.05 -5.69
N ARG A 100 -8.87 -17.98 -5.25
CA ARG A 100 -9.72 -16.79 -5.31
C ARG A 100 -9.82 -16.09 -3.95
N ILE A 101 -8.92 -16.41 -3.03
CA ILE A 101 -8.87 -15.81 -1.70
C ILE A 101 -7.45 -15.28 -1.42
N ASP A 102 -7.36 -13.99 -1.14
CA ASP A 102 -6.15 -13.38 -0.60
C ASP A 102 -6.33 -13.02 0.88
N ILE A 103 -5.24 -13.03 1.62
CA ILE A 103 -5.24 -12.86 3.06
C ILE A 103 -4.20 -11.83 3.53
N GLY A 104 -4.60 -11.02 4.49
CA GLY A 104 -3.71 -10.29 5.38
C GLY A 104 -3.19 -8.95 4.85
N ILE A 105 -2.20 -8.41 5.57
CA ILE A 105 -1.73 -7.03 5.39
C ILE A 105 -1.16 -6.74 3.99
N ALA A 106 -0.62 -7.75 3.30
CA ALA A 106 -0.09 -7.62 1.94
C ALA A 106 -0.84 -8.49 0.92
N GLN A 107 -2.04 -8.98 1.27
CA GLN A 107 -2.93 -9.78 0.39
C GLN A 107 -2.21 -10.92 -0.36
N VAL A 108 -1.49 -11.77 0.38
CA VAL A 108 -0.91 -12.98 -0.21
C VAL A 108 -2.02 -13.97 -0.56
N ASN A 109 -1.98 -14.56 -1.75
CA ASN A 109 -3.00 -15.52 -2.17
C ASN A 109 -2.86 -16.88 -1.46
N ILE A 110 -3.97 -17.43 -0.99
CA ILE A 110 -3.97 -18.69 -0.24
C ILE A 110 -3.62 -19.88 -1.13
N GLY A 111 -4.29 -19.99 -2.28
CA GLY A 111 -4.15 -21.14 -3.18
C GLY A 111 -2.88 -21.15 -4.02
N TRP A 112 -2.13 -20.05 -4.07
CA TRP A 112 -0.84 -20.00 -4.77
C TRP A 112 0.34 -20.10 -3.81
N ASN A 113 0.30 -19.38 -2.69
CA ASN A 113 1.45 -19.22 -1.81
C ASN A 113 1.13 -19.69 -0.39
N ALA A 114 0.15 -19.08 0.27
CA ALA A 114 -0.02 -19.20 1.72
C ALA A 114 -0.19 -20.66 2.20
N GLN A 115 -0.86 -21.51 1.41
CA GLN A 115 -1.08 -22.91 1.77
C GLN A 115 0.20 -23.76 1.88
N TYR A 116 1.31 -23.32 1.28
CA TYR A 116 2.59 -24.02 1.33
C TYR A 116 3.55 -23.43 2.38
N HIS A 117 3.21 -22.27 2.92
CA HIS A 117 4.06 -21.52 3.84
C HIS A 117 3.53 -21.50 5.27
N PHE A 118 2.21 -21.48 5.44
CA PHE A 118 1.58 -21.38 6.75
C PHE A 118 1.10 -22.74 7.24
N LYS A 119 1.25 -22.98 8.55
CA LYS A 119 0.71 -24.19 9.20
C LYS A 119 -0.82 -24.20 9.15
N HIS A 120 -1.44 -23.04 9.35
CA HIS A 120 -2.86 -22.82 9.21
C HIS A 120 -3.12 -21.57 8.37
N TYR A 121 -4.17 -21.57 7.53
CA TYR A 121 -4.45 -20.40 6.69
C TYR A 121 -4.62 -19.10 7.49
N CYS A 122 -5.17 -19.17 8.71
CA CYS A 122 -5.31 -18.01 9.60
C CYS A 122 -3.99 -17.42 10.09
N ASP A 123 -2.85 -18.10 9.93
CA ASP A 123 -1.53 -17.53 10.22
C ASP A 123 -1.18 -16.43 9.21
N GLY A 124 -1.81 -16.41 8.03
CA GLY A 124 -1.69 -15.29 7.09
C GLY A 124 -2.30 -13.97 7.59
N PHE A 125 -3.00 -13.95 8.73
CA PHE A 125 -3.41 -12.71 9.40
C PHE A 125 -2.37 -12.19 10.42
N ASP A 126 -1.33 -12.97 10.72
CA ASP A 126 -0.19 -12.48 11.47
C ASP A 126 0.62 -11.52 10.59
N VAL A 127 0.94 -10.34 11.13
CA VAL A 127 1.61 -9.28 10.37
C VAL A 127 3.00 -9.73 9.92
N VAL A 128 3.75 -10.40 10.78
CA VAL A 128 5.13 -10.77 10.51
C VAL A 128 5.18 -11.90 9.49
N ASP A 129 4.38 -12.95 9.68
CA ASP A 129 4.35 -14.09 8.75
C ASP A 129 3.87 -13.67 7.35
N ASN A 130 2.85 -12.80 7.28
CA ASN A 130 2.34 -12.28 6.02
C ASN A 130 3.38 -11.41 5.30
N LEU A 131 4.03 -10.49 6.01
CA LEU A 131 5.04 -9.61 5.42
C LEU A 131 6.29 -10.38 4.95
N ARG A 132 6.69 -11.45 5.65
CA ARG A 132 7.79 -12.32 5.21
C ARG A 132 7.46 -13.04 3.91
N LEU A 133 6.25 -13.61 3.80
CA LEU A 133 5.80 -14.23 2.57
C LEU A 133 5.67 -13.22 1.42
N ALA A 134 5.11 -12.04 1.68
CA ALA A 134 5.04 -10.98 0.67
C ALA A 134 6.45 -10.54 0.21
N SER A 135 7.39 -10.40 1.15
CA SER A 135 8.77 -10.01 0.87
C SER A 135 9.50 -11.05 0.02
N SER A 136 9.26 -12.35 0.24
CA SER A 136 9.87 -13.41 -0.58
C SER A 136 9.38 -13.34 -2.04
N ILE A 137 8.08 -13.14 -2.26
CA ILE A 137 7.48 -12.98 -3.60
C ILE A 137 8.02 -11.72 -4.27
N LEU A 138 8.01 -10.59 -3.54
CA LEU A 138 8.48 -9.32 -4.07
C LEU A 138 9.99 -9.37 -4.42
N LYS A 139 10.80 -10.03 -3.60
CA LYS A 139 12.23 -10.22 -3.87
C LYS A 139 12.48 -11.12 -5.08
N TYR A 140 11.68 -12.17 -5.25
CA TYR A 140 11.71 -12.98 -6.47
C TYR A 140 11.44 -12.13 -7.71
N CYS A 141 10.36 -11.33 -7.70
CA CYS A 141 10.03 -10.42 -8.79
C CYS A 141 11.13 -9.39 -9.05
N TYR A 142 11.78 -8.87 -8.00
CA TYR A 142 12.94 -7.99 -8.14
C TYR A 142 14.11 -8.69 -8.83
N ASN A 143 14.44 -9.93 -8.46
CA ASN A 143 15.54 -10.66 -9.11
C ASN A 143 15.29 -10.91 -10.60
N VAL A 144 14.03 -10.96 -11.04
CA VAL A 144 13.64 -11.08 -12.46
C VAL A 144 13.79 -9.76 -13.21
N HIS A 145 13.44 -8.63 -12.58
CA HIS A 145 13.29 -7.34 -13.28
C HIS A 145 14.36 -6.29 -12.94
N ASN A 146 15.09 -6.47 -11.83
CA ASN A 146 16.06 -5.56 -11.24
C ASN A 146 15.55 -4.11 -11.11
N ASP A 147 14.28 -3.96 -10.75
CA ASP A 147 13.56 -2.69 -10.67
C ASP A 147 12.37 -2.86 -9.72
N TRP A 148 12.27 -2.02 -8.69
CA TRP A 148 11.26 -2.17 -7.64
C TRP A 148 9.83 -1.87 -8.10
N LEU A 149 9.64 -0.95 -9.05
CA LEU A 149 8.32 -0.71 -9.62
C LEU A 149 7.89 -1.94 -10.41
N LYS A 150 8.73 -2.41 -11.34
CA LYS A 150 8.44 -3.63 -12.12
C LYS A 150 8.22 -4.84 -11.22
N ALA A 151 9.01 -4.96 -10.14
CA ALA A 151 8.82 -6.00 -9.14
C ALA A 151 7.44 -5.93 -8.48
N ALA A 152 6.96 -4.74 -8.11
CA ALA A 152 5.62 -4.55 -7.56
C ALA A 152 4.51 -4.89 -8.58
N GLY A 153 4.70 -4.52 -9.86
CA GLY A 153 3.79 -4.94 -10.93
C GLY A 153 3.75 -6.47 -11.12
N CYS A 154 4.91 -7.13 -11.04
CA CYS A 154 5.02 -8.59 -11.05
C CYS A 154 4.35 -9.21 -9.82
N TYR A 155 4.55 -8.66 -8.62
CA TYR A 155 3.92 -9.11 -7.38
C TYR A 155 2.39 -9.17 -7.53
N HIS A 156 1.79 -8.09 -8.04
CA HIS A 156 0.35 -8.01 -8.25
C HIS A 156 -0.11 -8.91 -9.41
N ARG A 157 0.62 -8.93 -10.52
CA ARG A 157 0.26 -9.72 -11.71
C ARG A 157 1.50 -10.17 -12.47
N PRO A 158 2.01 -11.40 -12.23
CA PRO A 158 3.21 -11.91 -12.89
C PRO A 158 3.11 -11.98 -14.42
N LYS A 159 1.89 -12.07 -14.97
CA LYS A 159 1.63 -12.02 -16.42
C LYS A 159 1.92 -10.63 -17.04
N GLY A 160 2.18 -9.60 -16.24
CA GLY A 160 2.45 -8.24 -16.71
C GLY A 160 1.23 -7.55 -17.33
N GLY A 161 1.45 -6.75 -18.37
CA GLY A 161 0.39 -6.04 -19.12
C GLY A 161 -0.20 -4.83 -18.39
N SER A 162 -1.27 -4.27 -18.94
CA SER A 162 -1.90 -3.02 -18.44
C SER A 162 -2.24 -3.03 -16.94
N PRO A 163 -2.70 -4.14 -16.33
CA PRO A 163 -2.96 -4.16 -14.89
C PRO A 163 -1.68 -4.02 -14.05
N ALA A 164 -0.58 -4.67 -14.45
CA ALA A 164 0.70 -4.54 -13.76
C ALA A 164 1.29 -3.13 -13.88
N ILE A 165 1.15 -2.50 -15.06
CA ILE A 165 1.58 -1.11 -15.30
C ILE A 165 0.74 -0.14 -14.44
N ARG A 166 -0.57 -0.37 -14.35
CA ARG A 166 -1.42 0.43 -13.47
C ARG A 166 -1.02 0.29 -12.01
N TYR A 167 -0.73 -0.93 -11.56
CA TYR A 167 -0.27 -1.18 -10.20
C TYR A 167 1.05 -0.47 -9.89
N GLN A 168 2.05 -0.58 -10.78
CA GLN A 168 3.31 0.15 -10.70
C GLN A 168 3.11 1.65 -10.49
N SER A 169 2.13 2.25 -11.17
CA SER A 169 1.81 3.67 -11.07
C SER A 169 1.26 4.08 -9.71
N VAL A 170 0.47 3.19 -9.08
CA VAL A 170 -0.04 3.41 -7.72
C VAL A 170 1.10 3.34 -6.72
N ILE A 171 1.99 2.36 -6.88
CA ILE A 171 3.19 2.21 -6.04
C ILE A 171 4.11 3.43 -6.16
N ALA A 172 4.39 3.90 -7.39
CA ALA A 172 5.20 5.09 -7.62
C ALA A 172 4.66 6.32 -6.87
N ARG A 173 3.32 6.49 -6.84
CA ARG A 173 2.67 7.57 -6.09
C ARG A 173 2.78 7.39 -4.57
N HIS A 174 2.67 6.16 -4.06
CA HIS A 174 2.90 5.93 -2.63
C HIS A 174 4.35 6.24 -2.25
N LEU A 175 5.31 5.76 -3.04
CA LEU A 175 6.73 6.01 -2.82
C LEU A 175 7.03 7.52 -2.82
N SER A 176 6.43 8.28 -3.73
CA SER A 176 6.63 9.73 -3.81
C SER A 176 6.13 10.51 -2.59
N HIS A 177 5.16 9.96 -1.86
CA HIS A 177 4.66 10.54 -0.60
C HIS A 177 5.44 10.06 0.63
N LEU A 178 6.10 8.90 0.54
CA LEU A 178 6.87 8.31 1.64
C LEU A 178 8.31 8.82 1.67
N ASN A 179 8.89 9.10 0.49
CA ASN A 179 10.26 9.55 0.36
C ASN A 179 10.40 10.43 -0.89
N SER A 180 10.86 11.67 -0.70
CA SER A 180 10.98 12.68 -1.76
C SER A 180 11.97 12.29 -2.86
N ASP A 181 12.94 11.41 -2.60
CA ASP A 181 13.94 11.01 -3.58
C ASP A 181 13.33 10.15 -4.70
N TYR A 182 12.18 9.51 -4.45
CA TYR A 182 11.43 8.77 -5.47
C TYR A 182 10.71 9.68 -6.48
N LEU A 183 10.43 10.95 -6.13
CA LEU A 183 9.88 11.93 -7.07
C LEU A 183 10.86 12.22 -8.20
N VAL A 184 12.12 12.47 -7.86
CA VAL A 184 13.16 12.89 -8.81
C VAL A 184 13.51 11.77 -9.78
N THR A 185 13.55 10.52 -9.29
CA THR A 185 13.97 9.36 -10.09
C THR A 185 12.88 8.80 -11.01
N ASN A 186 11.60 9.04 -10.72
CA ASN A 186 10.47 8.45 -11.46
C ASN A 186 9.52 9.48 -12.10
N GLN A 187 9.96 10.73 -12.23
CA GLN A 187 9.12 11.81 -12.75
C GLN A 187 8.53 11.49 -14.13
N ASP A 188 9.31 10.91 -15.05
CA ASP A 188 8.84 10.52 -16.39
C ASP A 188 7.79 9.39 -16.34
N TYR A 189 7.91 8.48 -15.37
CA TYR A 189 6.93 7.43 -15.14
C TYR A 189 5.61 8.01 -14.59
N LEU A 190 5.69 8.96 -13.65
CA LEU A 190 4.51 9.64 -13.09
C LEU A 190 3.80 10.53 -14.13
N ASN A 191 4.55 11.13 -15.05
CA ASN A 191 4.03 11.98 -16.12
C ASN A 191 3.32 11.19 -17.24
N THR A 192 3.69 9.93 -17.46
CA THR A 192 3.13 9.08 -18.53
C THR A 192 1.84 8.38 -18.13
N VAL A 193 1.51 8.32 -16.84
CA VAL A 193 0.31 7.63 -16.35
C VAL A 193 -0.82 8.65 -16.20
N GLN A 194 -1.71 8.71 -17.20
CA GLN A 194 -2.97 9.45 -17.09
C GLN A 194 -3.75 9.02 -15.85
N TRP A 195 -4.39 9.98 -15.17
CA TRP A 195 -5.16 9.79 -13.93
C TRP A 195 -6.08 8.56 -14.02
N ILE A 196 -5.74 7.49 -13.30
CA ILE A 196 -6.66 6.38 -13.09
C ILE A 196 -7.10 6.39 -11.63
N ASN A 197 -8.40 6.60 -11.41
CA ASN A 197 -9.01 6.58 -10.09
C ASN A 197 -8.67 5.24 -9.37
N PRO A 198 -8.08 5.25 -8.16
CA PRO A 198 -7.81 4.03 -7.39
C PRO A 198 -9.06 3.17 -7.17
N ASP A 199 -10.26 3.76 -7.10
CA ASP A 199 -11.54 3.05 -6.97
C ASP A 199 -11.91 2.21 -8.21
N LYS A 200 -11.16 2.36 -9.31
CA LYS A 200 -11.35 1.60 -10.55
C LYS A 200 -10.25 0.57 -10.80
N ILE A 201 -9.37 0.30 -9.83
CA ILE A 201 -8.43 -0.82 -9.94
C ILE A 201 -9.28 -2.07 -9.67
N ASN A 202 -9.94 -2.57 -10.71
CA ASN A 202 -10.50 -3.91 -10.63
C ASN A 202 -9.32 -4.83 -10.34
N TRP A 203 -9.33 -5.42 -9.16
CA TRP A 203 -8.41 -6.50 -8.80
C TRP A 203 -8.59 -7.57 -9.88
N ILE A 204 -7.55 -7.77 -10.69
CA ILE A 204 -7.55 -8.79 -11.74
C ILE A 204 -6.80 -9.97 -11.17
N GLU A 205 -7.53 -11.07 -11.01
CA GLU A 205 -7.03 -12.36 -10.54
C GLU A 205 -5.61 -12.62 -11.07
N PRO A 206 -4.65 -12.86 -10.16
CA PRO A 206 -3.34 -13.33 -10.55
C PRO A 206 -3.52 -14.68 -11.25
N GLN A 207 -3.43 -14.68 -12.58
CA GLN A 207 -3.25 -15.90 -13.36
C GLN A 207 -1.80 -16.35 -13.12
N ILE A 208 -1.54 -17.00 -11.97
CA ILE A 208 -0.19 -17.42 -11.62
C ILE A 208 0.02 -18.88 -12.01
N VAL A 209 0.83 -19.00 -13.06
CA VAL A 209 1.77 -20.07 -13.35
C VAL A 209 2.35 -20.67 -12.05
N LYS A 210 2.22 -21.99 -11.87
CA LYS A 210 2.96 -22.79 -10.87
C LYS A 210 4.42 -22.31 -10.79
N TRP A 211 4.88 -21.77 -9.67
CA TRP A 211 6.28 -21.73 -9.18
C TRP A 211 6.26 -21.09 -7.76
N VAL A 212 7.01 -21.46 -6.72
CA VAL A 212 8.32 -22.15 -6.59
C VAL A 212 8.36 -22.99 -5.31
N TYR A 213 8.69 -24.28 -5.42
CA TYR A 213 9.88 -24.94 -4.83
C TYR A 213 10.13 -26.22 -5.66
N PRO A 214 11.35 -26.80 -5.67
CA PRO A 214 11.72 -27.91 -6.55
C PRO A 214 10.90 -29.18 -6.29
#